data_AF-A0A3C1G5W1-F1
#
_entry.id   AF-A0A3C1G5W1-F1
#
_cell.length_a   1.000
_cell.length_b   1.000
_cell.length_c   1.000
_cell.angle_alpha   90.00
_cell.angle_beta   90.00
_cell.angle_gamma   90.00
#
_symmetry.space_group_name_H-M   'P 1'
#
loop_
_entity.id
_entity.type
_entity.pdbx_description
1 polymer ?
#
loop_
_entity_poly.entity_id
_entity_poly.type
_entity_poly.pdbx_seq_one_letter_code
_entity_poly.pdbx_strand_id
1 'polypeptide(L)'
;MDDRRAPREQRAPRPTAASRERAPPQTAGQAGVNILVDSSVLIDVLRDRLGRPALLQRLVTHGSLLCSCDVTLAEVYAGMMERERPVTDVLLESLYYVPSDPQVARAAGLLRGEWRRKGVTLTLMDACLAALAMRRGLVLLSDNARHFPMKGLVVWTPHDAASKLP
;
A
#
# COMPACT_ATOMS: atom_id res chain seq x y z
N MET A 1 -10.65 43.79 -32.97
CA MET A 1 -11.91 43.15 -32.56
C MET A 1 -11.83 41.71 -33.02
N ASP A 2 -11.63 40.68 -32.22
CA ASP A 2 -11.46 40.54 -30.78
C ASP A 2 -10.68 39.23 -30.56
N ASP A 3 -9.84 39.26 -29.53
CA ASP A 3 -8.66 38.45 -29.28
C ASP A 3 -9.04 37.18 -28.51
N ARG A 4 -9.17 36.03 -29.18
CA ARG A 4 -9.43 34.74 -28.48
C ARG A 4 -8.12 34.17 -27.91
N ARG A 5 -7.65 34.74 -26.80
CA ARG A 5 -6.68 34.08 -25.91
C ARG A 5 -7.39 33.02 -25.06
N ALA A 6 -7.07 31.75 -25.31
CA ALA A 6 -7.34 30.67 -24.37
C ALA A 6 -6.60 30.92 -23.03
N PRO A 7 -7.16 30.55 -21.86
CA PRO A 7 -6.46 30.70 -20.60
C PRO A 7 -5.22 29.79 -20.56
N ARG A 8 -4.10 30.35 -20.08
CA ARG A 8 -2.87 29.60 -19.78
C ARG A 8 -3.21 28.46 -18.82
N GLU A 9 -3.10 27.22 -19.29
CA GLU A 9 -3.04 26.04 -18.43
C GLU A 9 -1.92 26.26 -17.40
N GLN A 10 -2.30 26.33 -16.13
CA GLN A 10 -1.37 26.26 -15.02
C GLN A 10 -0.74 24.87 -15.08
N ARG A 11 0.47 24.85 -15.63
CA ARG A 11 1.30 23.66 -15.75
C ARG A 11 1.59 23.17 -14.33
N ALA A 12 0.96 22.06 -13.94
CA ALA A 12 1.24 21.38 -12.70
C ALA A 12 2.77 21.14 -12.58
N PRO A 13 3.35 21.28 -11.37
CA PRO A 13 4.78 21.04 -11.19
C PRO A 13 5.11 19.61 -11.64
N ARG A 14 6.15 19.48 -12.47
CA ARG A 14 6.68 18.17 -12.89
C ARG A 14 7.12 17.42 -11.63
N PRO A 15 6.66 16.18 -11.39
CA PRO A 15 7.24 15.37 -10.34
C PRO A 15 8.72 15.17 -10.68
N THR A 16 9.59 15.68 -9.81
CA THR A 16 11.04 15.52 -9.94
C THR A 16 11.39 14.03 -9.90
N ALA A 17 12.18 13.58 -10.87
CA ALA A 17 12.66 12.20 -11.04
C ALA A 17 13.64 11.72 -9.94
N ALA A 18 13.45 12.14 -8.70
CA ALA A 18 14.34 11.89 -7.57
C ALA A 18 13.61 11.35 -6.32
N SER A 19 12.38 10.84 -6.47
CA SER A 19 11.75 9.94 -5.49
C SER A 19 12.46 8.59 -5.59
N ARG A 20 13.65 8.56 -5.00
CA ARG A 20 14.63 7.49 -5.08
C ARG A 20 13.96 6.11 -4.98
N GLU A 21 14.27 5.30 -5.98
CA GLU A 21 14.18 3.84 -6.01
C GLU A 21 15.11 3.23 -4.92
N ARG A 22 14.90 3.64 -3.66
CA ARG A 22 15.59 3.06 -2.52
C ARG A 22 14.82 1.79 -2.15
N ALA A 23 15.55 0.74 -1.83
CA ALA A 23 14.98 -0.27 -0.95
C ALA A 23 14.56 0.42 0.36
N PRO A 24 13.48 -0.03 1.03
CA PRO A 24 13.16 0.46 2.36
C PRO A 24 14.44 0.48 3.20
N PRO A 25 14.71 1.57 3.96
CA PRO A 25 15.94 1.70 4.71
C PRO A 25 16.14 0.44 5.54
N GLN A 26 17.19 -0.31 5.22
CA GLN A 26 17.67 -1.37 6.09
C GLN A 26 18.39 -0.66 7.23
N THR A 27 17.63 -0.25 8.26
CA THR A 27 18.20 0.35 9.45
C THR A 27 19.09 -0.69 10.11
N ALA A 28 20.40 -0.56 9.93
CA ALA A 28 21.38 -1.33 10.67
C ALA A 28 21.19 -1.02 12.16
N GLY A 29 20.48 -1.90 12.87
CA GLY A 29 20.32 -1.84 14.32
C GLY A 29 18.89 -1.86 14.89
N GLN A 30 17.82 -1.93 14.09
CA GLN A 30 16.45 -2.09 14.63
C GLN A 30 15.72 -3.27 14.01
N ALA A 31 15.25 -4.19 14.86
CA ALA A 31 14.49 -5.40 14.54
C ALA A 31 13.04 -5.09 14.11
N GLY A 32 12.87 -4.11 13.23
CA GLY A 32 11.59 -3.69 12.69
C GLY A 32 11.15 -4.55 11.50
N VAL A 33 9.84 -4.79 11.38
CA VAL A 33 9.24 -5.48 10.22
C VAL A 33 8.74 -4.44 9.23
N ASN A 34 8.99 -4.66 7.93
CA ASN A 34 8.42 -3.82 6.85
C ASN A 34 7.05 -4.38 6.47
N ILE A 35 6.02 -3.53 6.56
CA ILE A 35 4.61 -3.93 6.45
C ILE A 35 3.95 -3.19 5.29
N LEU A 36 3.55 -3.90 4.26
CA LEU A 36 2.68 -3.38 3.22
C LEU A 36 1.25 -3.30 3.77
N VAL A 37 0.69 -2.10 3.82
CA VAL A 37 -0.66 -1.87 4.35
C VAL A 37 -1.68 -1.92 3.21
N ASP A 38 -2.67 -2.80 3.36
CA ASP A 38 -3.81 -2.90 2.45
C ASP A 38 -4.68 -1.63 2.52
N SER A 39 -5.34 -1.29 1.42
CA SER A 39 -6.20 -0.10 1.29
C SER A 39 -7.35 -0.14 2.30
N SER A 40 -7.91 -1.32 2.56
CA SER A 40 -8.97 -1.52 3.56
C SER A 40 -8.59 -0.97 4.94
N VAL A 41 -7.36 -1.22 5.38
CA VAL A 41 -6.84 -0.75 6.68
C VAL A 41 -6.60 0.75 6.65
N LEU A 42 -6.05 1.31 5.56
CA LEU A 42 -5.82 2.75 5.44
C LEU A 42 -7.11 3.55 5.36
N ILE A 43 -8.13 3.06 4.65
CA ILE A 43 -9.46 3.67 4.61
C ILE A 43 -10.05 3.75 6.02
N ASP A 44 -9.80 2.76 6.85
CA ASP A 44 -10.29 2.72 8.23
C ASP A 44 -9.53 3.66 9.17
N VAL A 45 -8.26 3.93 8.87
CA VAL A 45 -7.50 5.02 9.51
C VAL A 45 -8.10 6.38 9.15
N LEU A 46 -8.34 6.63 7.85
CA LEU A 46 -8.90 7.89 7.38
C LEU A 46 -10.31 8.16 7.92
N ARG A 47 -11.06 7.09 8.21
CA ARG A 47 -12.41 7.15 8.79
C ARG A 47 -12.43 7.12 10.32
N ASP A 48 -11.27 7.15 10.97
CA ASP A 48 -11.10 7.06 12.42
C ASP A 48 -11.93 5.93 13.06
N ARG A 49 -11.83 4.72 12.50
CA ARG A 49 -12.63 3.56 12.94
C ARG A 49 -11.79 2.34 13.28
N LEU A 50 -12.40 1.41 14.03
CA LEU A 50 -11.83 0.10 14.41
C LEU A 50 -10.45 0.18 15.10
N GLY A 51 -10.13 1.32 15.73
CA GLY A 51 -8.84 1.58 16.36
C GLY A 51 -7.65 1.53 15.41
N ARG A 52 -7.86 1.69 14.10
CA ARG A 52 -6.76 1.61 13.10
C ARG A 52 -5.70 2.69 13.25
N PRO A 53 -6.02 3.96 13.58
CA PRO A 53 -4.98 4.97 13.82
C PRO A 53 -4.04 4.55 14.96
N ALA A 54 -4.59 4.10 16.09
CA ALA A 54 -3.82 3.65 17.24
C ALA A 54 -2.98 2.39 16.92
N LEU A 55 -3.52 1.46 16.12
CA LEU A 55 -2.77 0.28 15.67
C LEU A 55 -1.56 0.68 14.82
N LEU A 56 -1.73 1.52 13.80
CA LEU A 56 -0.62 1.94 12.94
C LEU A 56 0.43 2.72 13.74
N GLN A 57 0.00 3.61 14.63
CA GLN A 57 0.91 4.33 15.52
C GLN A 57 1.71 3.36 16.40
N ARG A 58 1.07 2.32 16.94
CA ARG A 58 1.75 1.31 17.77
C ARG A 58 2.77 0.51 16.97
N LEU A 59 2.45 0.09 15.75
CA LEU A 59 3.38 -0.61 14.85
C LEU A 59 4.64 0.23 14.60
N VAL A 60 4.46 1.52 14.25
CA VAL A 60 5.59 2.45 14.04
C VAL A 60 6.41 2.64 15.31
N THR A 61 5.76 2.81 16.46
CA THR A 61 6.43 3.01 17.76
C THR A 61 7.29 1.81 18.16
N HIS A 62 6.93 0.59 17.74
CA HIS A 62 7.71 -0.64 17.96
C HIS A 62 8.70 -0.92 16.82
N GLY A 63 8.97 0.06 15.96
CA GLY A 63 10.02 0.01 14.95
C GLY A 63 9.60 -0.56 13.60
N SER A 64 8.32 -0.89 13.37
CA SER A 64 7.86 -1.30 12.03
C SER A 64 7.90 -0.13 11.04
N LEU A 65 8.30 -0.42 9.81
CA LEU A 65 8.15 0.51 8.68
C LEU A 65 6.84 0.20 7.96
N LEU A 66 5.91 1.15 7.95
CA LEU A 66 4.67 1.01 7.20
C LEU A 66 4.87 1.46 5.76
N CYS A 67 4.41 0.62 4.83
CA CYS A 67 4.61 0.78 3.41
C CYS A 67 3.28 0.86 2.66
N SER A 68 3.27 1.57 1.55
CA SER A 68 2.18 1.64 0.57
C SER A 68 2.69 1.25 -0.84
N CYS A 69 1.80 1.09 -1.81
CA CYS A 69 2.16 0.81 -3.20
C CYS A 69 1.11 1.34 -4.18
N ASP A 70 1.40 1.23 -5.47
CA ASP A 70 0.56 1.72 -6.58
C ASP A 70 -0.92 1.40 -6.44
N VAL A 71 -1.23 0.13 -6.13
CA VAL A 71 -2.61 -0.35 -6.03
C VAL A 71 -3.30 0.24 -4.80
N THR A 72 -2.62 0.24 -3.65
CA THR A 72 -3.14 0.83 -2.41
C THR A 72 -3.45 2.32 -2.62
N LEU A 73 -2.52 3.07 -3.24
CA LEU A 73 -2.73 4.48 -3.54
C LEU A 73 -3.96 4.66 -4.45
N ALA A 74 -4.01 3.92 -5.56
CA ALA A 74 -5.11 4.02 -6.52
C ALA A 74 -6.48 3.75 -5.87
N GLU A 75 -6.60 2.74 -5.01
CA GLU A 75 -7.85 2.44 -4.30
C GLU A 75 -8.25 3.54 -3.32
N VAL A 76 -7.29 4.06 -2.54
CA VAL A 76 -7.58 5.13 -1.57
C VAL A 76 -8.03 6.40 -2.29
N TYR A 77 -7.33 6.81 -3.35
CA TYR A 77 -7.72 7.98 -4.15
C TYR A 77 -9.05 7.78 -4.89
N ALA A 78 -9.36 6.56 -5.33
CA ALA A 78 -10.64 6.28 -5.98
C ALA A 78 -11.82 6.31 -4.98
N GLY A 79 -11.57 5.98 -3.70
CA GLY A 79 -12.59 5.90 -2.66
C GLY A 79 -12.79 7.19 -1.85
N MET A 80 -11.88 8.16 -1.93
CA MET A 80 -11.95 9.40 -1.15
C MET A 80 -12.88 10.44 -1.78
N MET A 81 -13.46 11.30 -0.95
CA MET A 81 -14.10 12.54 -1.38
C MET A 81 -13.08 13.68 -1.46
N GLU A 82 -13.28 14.67 -2.34
CA GLU A 82 -12.30 15.76 -2.54
C GLU A 82 -11.96 16.50 -1.22
N ARG A 83 -12.93 16.65 -0.32
CA ARG A 83 -12.70 17.29 1.01
C ARG A 83 -11.77 16.49 1.92
N GLU A 84 -11.63 15.18 1.70
CA GLU A 84 -10.78 14.28 2.49
C GLU A 84 -9.34 14.29 1.99
N ARG A 85 -9.10 14.79 0.77
CA ARG A 85 -7.81 14.78 0.09
C ARG A 85 -6.64 15.30 0.93
N PRO A 86 -6.72 16.44 1.65
CA PRO A 86 -5.58 16.91 2.42
C PRO A 86 -5.14 15.93 3.51
N VAL A 87 -6.09 15.26 4.18
CA VAL A 87 -5.79 14.27 5.22
C VAL A 87 -5.28 12.97 4.59
N THR A 88 -5.86 12.57 3.45
CA THR A 88 -5.41 11.42 2.66
C THR A 88 -3.96 11.58 2.21
N ASP A 89 -3.62 12.74 1.63
CA ASP A 89 -2.27 13.04 1.15
C ASP A 89 -1.26 12.95 2.31
N VAL A 90 -1.54 13.59 3.45
CA VAL A 90 -0.68 13.52 4.65
C VAL A 90 -0.48 12.08 5.13
N LEU A 91 -1.53 11.25 5.18
CA LEU A 91 -1.40 9.85 5.57
C LEU A 91 -0.52 9.08 4.57
N LEU A 92 -0.81 9.18 3.27
CA LEU A 92 -0.10 8.40 2.25
C LEU A 92 1.37 8.83 2.10
N GLU A 93 1.67 10.12 2.23
CA GLU A 93 3.04 10.66 2.22
C GLU A 93 3.86 10.23 3.45
N SER A 94 3.20 9.88 4.56
CA SER A 94 3.87 9.34 5.75
C SER A 94 4.31 7.87 5.59
N LEU A 95 3.75 7.15 4.61
CA LEU A 95 4.06 5.74 4.35
C LEU A 95 5.24 5.62 3.39
N TYR A 96 6.06 4.57 3.59
CA TYR A 96 7.11 4.25 2.63
C TYR A 96 6.52 3.69 1.34
N TYR A 97 6.60 4.45 0.25
CA TYR A 97 6.11 3.98 -1.04
C TYR A 97 7.03 2.92 -1.64
N VAL A 98 6.47 1.74 -1.95
CA VAL A 98 7.16 0.63 -2.60
C VAL A 98 6.64 0.50 -4.04
N PRO A 99 7.45 0.81 -5.06
CA PRO A 99 7.01 0.75 -6.44
C PRO A 99 6.80 -0.69 -6.90
N SER A 100 5.75 -0.91 -7.69
CA SER A 100 5.66 -2.08 -8.54
C SER A 100 6.57 -1.93 -9.75
N ASP A 101 7.08 -3.07 -10.24
CA ASP A 101 7.89 -3.14 -11.45
C ASP A 101 7.33 -4.23 -12.39
N PRO A 102 7.82 -4.34 -13.64
CA PRO A 102 7.34 -5.37 -14.57
C PRO A 102 7.49 -6.81 -14.05
N GLN A 103 8.43 -7.06 -13.15
CA GLN A 103 8.62 -8.38 -12.56
C GLN A 103 7.55 -8.68 -11.48
N VAL A 104 7.16 -7.67 -10.70
CA VAL A 104 6.00 -7.74 -9.79
C VAL A 104 4.72 -7.96 -10.58
N ALA A 105 4.48 -7.17 -11.64
CA ALA A 105 3.28 -7.31 -12.47
C ALA A 105 3.18 -8.71 -13.11
N ARG A 106 4.30 -9.24 -13.63
CA ARG A 106 4.36 -10.61 -14.17
C ARG A 106 4.05 -11.65 -13.10
N ALA A 107 4.63 -11.50 -11.90
CA ALA A 107 4.39 -12.41 -10.78
C ALA A 107 2.91 -12.38 -10.35
N ALA A 108 2.29 -11.20 -10.28
CA ALA A 108 0.86 -11.05 -9.99
C ALA A 108 -0.02 -11.79 -11.02
N GLY A 109 0.27 -11.62 -12.31
CA GLY A 109 -0.45 -12.32 -13.38
C GLY A 109 -0.33 -13.84 -13.31
N LEU A 110 0.89 -14.34 -13.08
CA LEU A 110 1.14 -15.78 -12.90
C LEU A 110 0.43 -16.34 -11.67
N LEU A 111 0.54 -15.63 -10.54
CA LEU A 111 -0.12 -16.01 -9.28
C LEU A 111 -1.64 -16.08 -9.45
N ARG A 112 -2.25 -15.07 -10.09
CA ARG A 112 -3.68 -15.04 -10.38
C ARG A 112 -4.11 -16.19 -11.29
N GLY A 113 -3.33 -16.50 -12.33
CA GLY A 113 -3.58 -17.62 -13.23
C GLY A 113 -3.43 -18.99 -12.55
N GLU A 114 -2.49 -19.14 -11.63
CA GLU A 114 -2.33 -20.34 -10.81
C GLU A 114 -3.53 -20.57 -9.89
N TRP A 115 -3.94 -19.55 -9.13
CA TRP A 115 -5.06 -19.68 -8.20
C TRP A 115 -6.40 -19.90 -8.91
N ARG A 116 -6.61 -19.26 -10.07
CA ARG A 116 -7.78 -19.52 -10.90
C ARG A 116 -7.90 -21.00 -11.30
N ARG A 117 -6.79 -21.65 -11.65
CA ARG A 117 -6.76 -23.10 -11.96
C ARG A 117 -7.06 -23.98 -10.76
N LYS A 118 -6.86 -23.48 -9.54
CA LYS A 118 -7.21 -24.14 -8.27
C LYS A 118 -8.64 -23.83 -7.80
N GLY A 119 -9.44 -23.14 -8.62
CA GLY A 119 -10.83 -22.79 -8.30
C GLY A 119 -10.98 -21.54 -7.43
N VAL A 120 -9.91 -20.78 -7.17
CA VAL A 120 -9.97 -19.54 -6.39
C VAL A 120 -9.71 -18.35 -7.29
N THR A 121 -10.66 -17.41 -7.33
CA THR A 121 -10.51 -16.19 -8.13
C THR A 121 -9.93 -15.08 -7.29
N LEU A 122 -8.66 -14.72 -7.54
CA LEU A 122 -8.06 -13.52 -6.99
C LEU A 122 -8.44 -12.29 -7.82
N THR A 123 -8.72 -11.18 -7.14
CA THR A 123 -8.79 -9.88 -7.82
C THR A 123 -7.41 -9.51 -8.37
N LEU A 124 -7.35 -8.59 -9.33
CA LEU A 124 -6.07 -8.09 -9.81
C LEU A 124 -5.29 -7.39 -8.68
N MET A 125 -6.02 -6.69 -7.81
CA MET A 125 -5.46 -5.93 -6.69
C MET A 125 -4.84 -6.86 -5.65
N ASP A 126 -5.58 -7.89 -5.21
CA ASP A 126 -5.06 -8.90 -4.27
C ASP A 126 -3.82 -9.61 -4.84
N ALA A 127 -3.85 -9.94 -6.13
CA ALA A 127 -2.71 -10.58 -6.80
C ALA A 127 -1.48 -9.67 -6.85
N CYS A 128 -1.67 -8.36 -7.08
CA CYS A 128 -0.60 -7.38 -7.08
C CYS A 128 -0.01 -7.16 -5.67
N LEU A 129 -0.86 -7.02 -4.64
CA LEU A 129 -0.42 -6.89 -3.24
C LEU A 129 0.37 -8.13 -2.80
N ALA A 130 -0.17 -9.31 -3.05
CA ALA A 130 0.49 -10.58 -2.70
C ALA A 130 1.84 -10.72 -3.41
N ALA A 131 1.88 -10.46 -4.73
CA ALA A 131 3.11 -10.57 -5.50
C ALA A 131 4.18 -9.56 -5.05
N LEU A 132 3.78 -8.31 -4.75
CA LEU A 132 4.70 -7.28 -4.27
C LEU A 132 5.27 -7.68 -2.90
N ALA A 133 4.40 -8.05 -1.96
CA ALA A 133 4.80 -8.43 -0.61
C ALA A 133 5.74 -9.65 -0.61
N MET A 134 5.38 -10.72 -1.33
CA MET A 134 6.23 -11.92 -1.44
C MET A 134 7.60 -11.61 -2.06
N ARG A 135 7.64 -10.78 -3.12
CA ARG A 135 8.90 -10.47 -3.82
C ARG A 135 9.82 -9.51 -3.07
N ARG A 136 9.24 -8.64 -2.24
CA ARG A 136 9.98 -7.64 -1.46
C ARG A 136 10.22 -8.07 -0.01
N GLY A 137 9.76 -9.26 0.38
CA GLY A 137 9.89 -9.77 1.75
C GLY A 137 9.10 -8.95 2.77
N LEU A 138 7.94 -8.44 2.38
CA LEU A 138 7.08 -7.61 3.24
C LEU A 138 6.02 -8.48 3.90
N VAL A 139 5.63 -8.09 5.12
CA VAL A 139 4.39 -8.56 5.73
C VAL A 139 3.22 -7.79 5.13
N LEU A 140 2.13 -8.45 4.77
CA LEU A 140 0.91 -7.80 4.33
C LEU A 140 -0.03 -7.61 5.54
N LEU A 141 -0.44 -6.39 5.83
CA LEU A 141 -1.47 -6.08 6.83
C LEU A 141 -2.81 -5.88 6.13
N SER A 142 -3.77 -6.78 6.35
CA SER A 142 -5.10 -6.73 5.71
C SER A 142 -6.19 -7.27 6.62
N ASP A 143 -7.39 -6.69 6.52
CA ASP A 143 -8.59 -7.21 7.18
C ASP A 143 -9.12 -8.50 6.54
N ASN A 144 -8.69 -8.83 5.33
CA ASN A 144 -9.21 -9.95 4.55
C ASN A 144 -8.16 -11.04 4.29
N ALA A 145 -7.54 -11.57 5.35
CA ALA A 145 -6.51 -12.61 5.23
C ALA A 145 -6.92 -13.83 4.36
N ARG A 146 -8.22 -14.16 4.33
CA ARG A 146 -8.78 -15.23 3.47
C ARG A 146 -8.59 -14.99 1.95
N HIS A 147 -8.43 -13.74 1.51
CA HIS A 147 -8.16 -13.41 0.10
C HIS A 147 -6.72 -13.77 -0.31
N PHE A 148 -5.88 -14.11 0.66
CA PHE A 148 -4.45 -14.34 0.48
C PHE A 148 -4.04 -15.77 0.86
N PRO A 149 -4.52 -16.81 0.15
CA PRO A 149 -4.26 -18.21 0.49
C PRO A 149 -2.86 -18.71 0.08
N MET A 150 -2.02 -17.85 -0.49
CA MET A 150 -0.72 -18.21 -1.04
C MET A 150 0.33 -18.53 0.03
N LYS A 151 0.91 -19.73 -0.08
CA LYS A 151 2.05 -20.14 0.75
C LYS A 151 3.23 -19.20 0.49
N GLY A 152 3.92 -18.81 1.56
CA GLY A 152 5.08 -17.90 1.49
C GLY A 152 4.75 -16.41 1.58
N LEU A 153 3.47 -16.03 1.62
CA LEU A 153 3.05 -14.70 2.03
C LEU A 153 2.75 -14.69 3.54
N VAL A 154 3.37 -13.76 4.26
CA VAL A 154 3.04 -13.51 5.66
C VAL A 154 1.95 -12.44 5.70
N VAL A 155 0.77 -12.82 6.19
CA VAL A 155 -0.35 -11.90 6.37
C VAL A 155 -0.62 -11.72 7.86
N TRP A 156 -0.70 -10.47 8.30
CA TRP A 156 -1.22 -10.12 9.61
C TRP A 156 -2.62 -9.54 9.46
N THR A 157 -3.55 -10.01 10.28
CA THR A 157 -4.78 -9.25 10.50
C THR A 157 -4.50 -8.13 11.50
N PRO A 158 -5.30 -7.05 11.52
CA PRO A 158 -5.18 -6.03 12.55
C PRO A 158 -5.31 -6.54 13.99
N HIS A 159 -6.02 -7.66 14.20
CA HIS A 159 -6.09 -8.33 15.50
C HIS A 159 -4.76 -9.00 15.86
N ASP A 160 -4.14 -9.71 14.91
CA ASP A 160 -2.85 -10.39 15.12
C ASP A 160 -1.68 -9.41 15.22
N ALA A 161 -1.73 -8.30 14.47
CA ALA A 161 -0.63 -7.35 14.40
C ALA A 161 -0.30 -6.74 15.78
N ALA A 162 -1.29 -6.57 16.65
CA ALA A 162 -1.09 -6.04 18.00
C ALA A 162 -0.36 -7.00 18.95
N SER A 163 -0.38 -8.31 18.68
CA SER A 163 0.27 -9.35 19.49
C SER A 163 1.59 -9.85 18.91
N LYS A 164 1.86 -9.53 17.65
CA LYS A 164 3.08 -9.92 16.91
C LYS A 164 4.16 -8.83 16.87
N LEU A 165 3.97 -7.76 17.63
CA LEU A 165 5.00 -6.75 17.83
C LEU A 165 6.21 -7.39 18.54
N PRO A 166 7.44 -7.06 18.12
CA PRO A 166 8.65 -7.45 18.86
C PRO A 166 8.68 -6.85 20.27
#